data_AF-A0A1G4RJI0-F1
#
_entry.id   AF-A0A1G4RJI0-F1
#
_cell.length_a   1.000
_cell.length_b   1.000
_cell.length_c   1.000
_cell.angle_alpha   90.00
_cell.angle_beta   90.00
_cell.angle_gamma   90.00
#
_symmetry.space_group_name_H-M   'P 1'
#
loop_
_entity.id
_entity.type
_entity.pdbx_description
1 polymer ?
#
loop_
_entity_poly.entity_id
_entity_poly.type
_entity_poly.pdbx_seq_one_letter_code
_entity_poly.pdbx_strand_id
1 'polypeptide(L)'
;MLNLQVKSFHDALAETPDLKVNGEWLCINIESRTAWPTKPQAFIFEGRQVWVMPLSTDCYPGLATRKPSDMDHDECLALLHRALSVLTWLENAGATVVQMSGGNIPRMMGMRLGLGYAIREDFDLSDLPTIESPRGKLALALMREGRGLNHPGYSFLSFFRVLETAIPNGKIRGTWVTDNIDKLDGHRAKKAIEKLKATVEGDIGEHLRDSGRHAIAHASSEPVIDPDDPRDSRRLEAELPIIEALAVLAIEEHLGIQTTQTIWKEHLFELRGWKGIVPHTVIEASRSGIPPEFEGSIDLPIINFRLRRSEPFPLFEGMIPARIGITDQRVELVYRSADGLAELTFWLNFAAERLEFDIDSSLILHDDGSAAAVRNGKQICRFIWDYFCNGEIQIWDADTGRLLSRVGAFIPINMMANHDGHVAELAKWDEIIQSREQAEGIAITDV
;
A
#
# COMPACT_ATOMS: atom_id res chain seq x y z
N MET A 1 18.83 11.80 -4.93
CA MET A 1 18.73 11.53 -3.48
C MET A 1 17.57 12.37 -2.94
N LEU A 2 16.51 11.75 -2.42
CA LEU A 2 15.35 12.50 -1.88
C LEU A 2 15.78 13.25 -0.62
N ASN A 3 15.71 14.59 -0.64
CA ASN A 3 15.99 15.42 0.52
C ASN A 3 14.73 15.49 1.40
N LEU A 4 14.46 14.42 2.16
CA LEU A 4 13.35 14.39 3.11
C LEU A 4 13.71 15.24 4.33
N GLN A 5 12.90 16.27 4.59
CA GLN A 5 13.08 17.17 5.72
C GLN A 5 11.78 17.27 6.52
N VAL A 6 11.90 17.13 7.84
CA VAL A 6 10.81 17.39 8.78
C VAL A 6 10.72 18.90 8.98
N LYS A 7 9.56 19.47 8.64
CA LYS A 7 9.29 20.91 8.76
C LYS A 7 8.46 21.21 10.01
N SER A 8 8.27 22.49 10.33
CA SER A 8 7.25 22.87 11.31
C SER A 8 5.86 22.52 10.79
N PHE A 9 4.89 22.30 11.69
CA PHE A 9 3.52 22.02 11.28
C PHE A 9 2.92 23.20 10.49
N HIS A 10 3.29 24.43 10.86
CA HIS A 10 2.87 25.63 10.16
C HIS A 10 3.34 25.65 8.70
N ASP A 11 4.60 25.30 8.43
CA ASP A 11 5.14 25.26 7.08
C ASP A 11 4.50 24.14 6.25
N ALA A 12 4.26 22.97 6.86
CA ALA A 12 3.56 21.87 6.20
C ALA A 12 2.11 22.24 5.81
N LEU A 13 1.39 22.95 6.69
CA LEU A 13 0.09 23.54 6.36
C LEU A 13 0.20 24.62 5.30
N ALA A 14 1.30 25.39 5.28
CA ALA A 14 1.49 26.47 4.32
C ALA A 14 1.54 25.96 2.88
N GLU A 15 2.12 24.78 2.68
CA GLU A 15 2.27 24.09 1.41
C GLU A 15 1.01 23.34 0.95
N THR A 16 -0.03 23.25 1.80
CA THR A 16 -1.25 22.49 1.51
C THR A 16 -2.51 23.36 1.68
N PRO A 17 -2.93 24.11 0.65
CA PRO A 17 -4.04 25.06 0.72
C PRO A 17 -5.37 24.47 1.25
N ASP A 18 -5.68 23.22 0.91
CA ASP A 18 -6.91 22.54 1.34
C ASP A 18 -7.04 22.43 2.87
N LEU A 19 -5.92 22.29 3.58
CA LEU A 19 -5.88 22.23 5.04
C LEU A 19 -6.10 23.60 5.70
N LYS A 20 -6.02 24.70 4.94
CA LYS A 20 -6.30 26.07 5.43
C LYS A 20 -7.78 26.46 5.27
N VAL A 21 -8.58 25.62 4.63
CA VAL A 21 -10.01 25.89 4.47
C VAL A 21 -10.69 25.85 5.83
N ASN A 22 -11.31 26.97 6.23
CA ASN A 22 -12.03 27.06 7.48
C ASN A 22 -13.18 26.05 7.54
N GLY A 23 -13.34 25.38 8.67
CA GLY A 23 -14.39 24.42 8.93
C GLY A 23 -14.24 23.79 10.31
N GLU A 24 -15.12 22.87 10.68
CA GLU A 24 -14.94 22.08 11.90
C GLU A 24 -14.01 20.91 11.61
N TRP A 25 -12.74 21.02 12.00
CA TRP A 25 -11.73 19.98 11.82
C TRP A 25 -11.56 19.16 13.08
N LEU A 26 -11.40 17.85 12.90
CA LEU A 26 -11.15 16.88 13.95
C LEU A 26 -9.86 16.14 13.64
N CYS A 27 -9.06 15.93 14.66
CA CYS A 27 -7.74 15.33 14.57
C CYS A 27 -7.57 14.25 15.65
N ILE A 28 -6.88 13.16 15.28
CA ILE A 28 -6.29 12.23 16.25
C ILE A 28 -4.77 12.38 16.19
N ASN A 29 -4.14 12.53 17.35
CA ASN A 29 -2.70 12.69 17.51
C ASN A 29 -2.13 11.36 17.97
N ILE A 30 -1.06 10.88 17.32
CA ILE A 30 -0.59 9.52 17.53
C ILE A 30 0.88 9.46 17.92
N GLU A 31 1.22 8.42 18.67
CA GLU A 31 2.57 7.88 18.74
C GLU A 31 2.67 6.70 17.78
N SER A 32 3.41 6.90 16.68
CA SER A 32 3.58 5.88 15.63
C SER A 32 4.80 4.99 15.91
N ARG A 33 4.64 3.68 15.66
CA ARG A 33 5.76 2.71 15.66
C ARG A 33 6.26 2.36 14.25
N THR A 34 5.79 3.07 13.23
CA THR A 34 6.26 2.95 11.84
C THR A 34 6.80 4.28 11.33
N ALA A 35 7.54 4.23 10.21
CA ALA A 35 7.97 5.41 9.49
C ALA A 35 6.74 6.24 9.07
N TRP A 36 6.78 7.55 9.34
CA TRP A 36 5.64 8.43 9.09
C TRP A 36 5.97 9.49 8.01
N PRO A 37 5.00 9.90 7.17
CA PRO A 37 5.21 10.91 6.13
C PRO A 37 5.67 12.27 6.67
N THR A 38 6.54 12.94 5.92
CA THR A 38 6.97 14.32 6.19
C THR A 38 6.10 15.36 5.49
N LYS A 39 5.16 14.93 4.63
CA LYS A 39 4.23 15.79 3.90
C LYS A 39 2.78 15.38 4.19
N PRO A 40 1.81 16.32 4.23
CA PRO A 40 0.41 15.95 4.32
C PRO A 40 -0.02 15.13 3.10
N GLN A 41 -0.92 14.16 3.32
CA GLN A 41 -1.43 13.31 2.25
C GLN A 41 -2.94 13.10 2.43
N ALA A 42 -3.73 13.45 1.41
CA ALA A 42 -5.17 13.18 1.39
C ALA A 42 -5.46 11.81 0.80
N PHE A 43 -6.50 11.15 1.30
CA PHE A 43 -7.07 9.94 0.71
C PHE A 43 -8.56 9.84 1.02
N ILE A 44 -9.27 9.01 0.26
CA ILE A 44 -10.69 8.73 0.51
C ILE A 44 -10.80 7.45 1.34
N PHE A 45 -11.52 7.52 2.45
CA PHE A 45 -11.79 6.40 3.34
C PHE A 45 -13.27 6.39 3.72
N GLU A 46 -13.95 5.26 3.48
CA GLU A 46 -15.41 5.13 3.66
C GLU A 46 -16.20 6.29 3.01
N GLY A 47 -15.77 6.72 1.81
CA GLY A 47 -16.40 7.82 1.06
C GLY A 47 -16.10 9.23 1.60
N ARG A 48 -15.21 9.37 2.57
CA ARG A 48 -14.84 10.65 3.19
C ARG A 48 -13.38 10.98 2.96
N GLN A 49 -13.07 12.25 2.78
CA GLN A 49 -11.67 12.69 2.71
C GLN A 49 -11.03 12.65 4.11
N VAL A 50 -9.94 11.93 4.24
CA VAL A 50 -9.09 11.89 5.43
C VAL A 50 -7.70 12.36 5.05
N TRP A 51 -7.04 13.06 5.97
CA TRP A 51 -5.69 13.57 5.81
C TRP A 51 -4.75 12.84 6.76
N VAL A 52 -3.64 12.35 6.22
CA VAL A 52 -2.46 12.01 7.00
C VAL A 52 -1.75 13.31 7.33
N MET A 53 -1.70 13.62 8.61
CA MET A 53 -0.99 14.77 9.13
C MET A 53 0.48 14.37 9.32
N PRO A 54 1.43 15.14 8.77
CA PRO A 54 2.82 14.73 8.72
C PRO A 54 3.46 14.75 10.10
N LEU A 55 4.61 14.09 10.18
CA LEU A 55 5.54 14.33 11.26
C LEU A 55 6.04 15.79 11.15
N SER A 56 6.00 16.54 12.26
CA SER A 56 6.55 17.90 12.33
C SER A 56 7.50 18.07 13.51
N THR A 57 8.22 19.19 13.53
CA THR A 57 9.17 19.52 14.61
C THR A 57 8.51 19.92 15.93
N ASP A 58 7.22 20.24 15.90
CA ASP A 58 6.51 20.93 16.98
C ASP A 58 5.16 20.29 17.38
N CYS A 59 4.63 19.36 16.57
CA CYS A 59 3.34 18.70 16.81
C CYS A 59 3.44 17.18 16.63
N TYR A 60 2.49 16.47 17.22
CA TYR A 60 2.31 15.04 16.96
C TYR A 60 1.83 14.80 15.52
N PRO A 61 2.29 13.72 14.86
CA PRO A 61 1.67 13.24 13.63
C PRO A 61 0.28 12.68 13.93
N GLY A 62 -0.49 12.38 12.88
CA GLY A 62 -1.78 11.74 13.08
C GLY A 62 -2.68 11.80 11.86
N LEU A 63 -3.98 11.77 12.09
CA LEU A 63 -4.99 11.89 11.03
C LEU A 63 -5.92 13.06 11.31
N ALA A 64 -6.43 13.70 10.27
CA ALA A 64 -7.42 14.75 10.36
C ALA A 64 -8.55 14.55 9.34
N THR A 65 -9.73 15.06 9.68
CA THR A 65 -10.86 15.18 8.75
C THR A 65 -11.62 16.47 9.03
N ARG A 66 -12.19 17.07 7.98
CA ARG A 66 -13.15 18.14 8.14
C ARG A 66 -14.53 17.50 8.31
N LYS A 67 -15.15 17.74 9.45
CA LYS A 67 -16.45 17.18 9.82
C LYS A 67 -17.49 17.52 8.74
N PRO A 68 -18.08 16.53 8.07
CA PRO A 68 -19.16 16.77 7.13
C PRO A 68 -20.46 17.09 7.88
N SER A 69 -21.44 17.66 7.17
CA SER A 69 -22.72 18.08 7.77
C SER A 69 -23.58 16.93 8.26
N ASP A 70 -23.39 15.74 7.69
CA ASP A 70 -24.18 14.53 7.92
C ASP A 70 -23.55 13.55 8.92
N MET A 71 -22.45 13.93 9.56
CA MET A 71 -21.85 13.18 10.67
C MET A 71 -21.74 14.05 11.91
N ASP A 72 -21.90 13.47 13.09
CA ASP A 72 -21.57 14.13 14.34
C ASP A 72 -20.05 14.08 14.65
N HIS A 73 -19.68 14.64 15.80
CA HIS A 73 -18.29 14.73 16.24
C HIS A 73 -17.67 13.34 16.51
N ASP A 74 -18.40 12.47 17.21
CA ASP A 74 -17.91 11.15 17.63
C ASP A 74 -17.83 10.19 16.45
N GLU A 75 -18.78 10.28 15.51
CA GLU A 75 -18.76 9.53 14.25
C GLU A 75 -17.51 9.87 13.42
N CYS A 76 -17.10 11.14 13.40
CA CYS A 76 -15.88 11.57 12.71
C CYS A 76 -14.60 11.08 13.41
N LEU A 77 -14.54 11.14 14.74
CA LEU A 77 -13.41 10.58 15.49
C LEU A 77 -13.34 9.06 15.29
N ALA A 78 -14.47 8.36 15.30
CA ALA A 78 -14.54 6.94 15.02
C ALA A 78 -14.06 6.60 13.60
N LEU A 79 -14.39 7.44 12.59
CA LEU A 79 -13.85 7.33 11.24
C LEU A 79 -12.32 7.41 11.23
N LEU A 80 -11.73 8.40 11.93
CA LEU A 80 -10.28 8.55 12.03
C LEU A 80 -9.62 7.34 12.71
N HIS A 81 -10.22 6.80 13.78
CA HIS A 81 -9.72 5.58 14.42
C HIS A 81 -9.77 4.36 13.47
N ARG A 82 -10.83 4.21 12.69
CA ARG A 82 -10.93 3.13 11.69
C ARG A 82 -9.88 3.29 10.60
N ALA A 83 -9.71 4.50 10.06
CA ALA A 83 -8.68 4.80 9.08
C ALA A 83 -7.28 4.46 9.61
N LEU A 84 -6.96 4.87 10.85
CA LEU A 84 -5.69 4.53 11.49
C LEU A 84 -5.49 3.02 11.66
N SER A 85 -6.56 2.27 11.97
CA SER A 85 -6.49 0.81 12.08
C SER A 85 -6.13 0.15 10.75
N VAL A 86 -6.66 0.67 9.64
CA VAL A 86 -6.31 0.19 8.29
C VAL A 86 -4.88 0.53 7.94
N LEU A 87 -4.44 1.77 8.18
CA LEU A 87 -3.05 2.18 7.91
C LEU A 87 -2.05 1.32 8.69
N THR A 88 -2.29 1.12 9.99
CA THR A 88 -1.41 0.31 10.84
C THR A 88 -1.44 -1.18 10.49
N TRP A 89 -2.58 -1.69 10.01
CA TRP A 89 -2.66 -3.04 9.45
C TRP A 89 -1.77 -3.20 8.21
N LEU A 90 -1.88 -2.27 7.25
CA LEU A 90 -1.07 -2.29 6.02
C LEU A 90 0.42 -2.11 6.29
N GLU A 91 0.78 -1.31 7.28
CA GLU A 91 2.16 -1.06 7.69
C GLU A 91 2.72 -2.15 8.62
N ASN A 92 1.93 -3.19 8.94
CA ASN A 92 2.28 -4.23 9.91
C ASN A 92 2.82 -3.66 11.24
N ALA A 93 2.20 -2.57 11.70
CA ALA A 93 2.66 -1.76 12.83
C ALA A 93 1.51 -1.46 13.80
N GLY A 94 1.86 -0.82 14.92
CA GLY A 94 0.90 -0.30 15.89
C GLY A 94 0.94 1.23 15.96
N ALA A 95 -0.13 1.82 16.49
CA ALA A 95 -0.17 3.23 16.81
C ALA A 95 -1.06 3.46 18.03
N THR A 96 -0.61 4.34 18.92
CA THR A 96 -1.37 4.74 20.10
C THR A 96 -1.93 6.14 19.88
N VAL A 97 -3.24 6.32 20.06
CA VAL A 97 -3.84 7.67 20.03
C VAL A 97 -3.59 8.34 21.37
N VAL A 98 -2.78 9.40 21.35
CA VAL A 98 -2.37 10.15 22.54
C VAL A 98 -3.45 11.15 22.94
N GLN A 99 -4.06 11.83 21.95
CA GLN A 99 -5.02 12.89 22.18
C GLN A 99 -5.91 13.11 20.96
N MET A 100 -7.18 13.46 21.19
CA MET A 100 -8.08 14.00 20.16
C MET A 100 -8.06 15.54 20.24
N SER A 101 -7.97 16.20 19.09
CA SER A 101 -7.93 17.66 18.98
C SER A 101 -8.70 18.13 17.74
N GLY A 102 -8.73 19.44 17.50
CA GLY A 102 -9.50 20.00 16.39
C GLY A 102 -9.62 21.52 16.45
N GLY A 103 -10.31 22.11 15.49
CA GLY A 103 -10.53 23.55 15.45
C GLY A 103 -11.07 24.04 14.11
N ASN A 104 -10.97 25.35 13.88
CA ASN A 104 -11.39 25.98 12.62
C ASN A 104 -10.53 25.58 11.39
N ILE A 105 -9.33 25.05 11.66
CA ILE A 105 -8.39 24.39 10.76
C ILE A 105 -7.82 23.17 11.52
N PRO A 106 -7.10 22.21 10.89
CA PRO A 106 -6.47 21.12 11.62
C PRO A 106 -5.52 21.66 12.69
N ARG A 107 -5.80 21.38 13.96
CA ARG A 107 -4.94 21.79 15.08
C ARG A 107 -4.43 20.54 15.78
N MET A 108 -3.20 20.17 15.46
CA MET A 108 -2.50 19.07 16.10
C MET A 108 -2.03 19.46 17.49
N MET A 109 -1.89 18.47 18.37
CA MET A 109 -1.35 18.64 19.71
C MET A 109 0.14 18.94 19.62
N GLY A 110 0.60 19.97 20.35
CA GLY A 110 2.02 20.29 20.45
C GLY A 110 2.82 19.16 21.13
N MET A 111 4.01 18.89 20.63
CA MET A 111 4.92 17.87 21.15
C MET A 111 6.13 18.55 21.81
N ARG A 112 6.56 18.05 22.98
CA ARG A 112 7.68 18.63 23.76
C ARG A 112 9.03 17.95 23.54
N LEU A 113 9.17 17.03 22.57
CA LEU A 113 10.34 16.18 22.41
C LEU A 113 10.82 16.13 20.95
N GLY A 114 12.13 16.24 20.75
CA GLY A 114 12.79 15.76 19.53
C GLY A 114 13.11 14.27 19.73
N LEU A 115 12.49 13.39 18.94
CA LEU A 115 12.73 11.94 18.99
C LEU A 115 13.00 11.37 17.60
N GLY A 116 13.74 10.26 17.59
CA GLY A 116 14.21 9.52 16.41
C GLY A 116 13.08 8.76 15.71
N TYR A 117 12.14 9.49 15.12
CA TYR A 117 11.16 8.91 14.23
C TYR A 117 11.83 8.49 12.93
N ALA A 118 11.47 7.30 12.45
CA ALA A 118 11.71 6.97 11.06
C ALA A 118 10.79 7.85 10.19
N ILE A 119 11.34 8.44 9.14
CA ILE A 119 10.60 9.26 8.20
C ILE A 119 10.47 8.56 6.86
N ARG A 120 9.38 8.85 6.15
CA ARG A 120 9.15 8.45 4.76
C ARG A 120 8.56 9.63 4.00
N GLU A 121 8.52 9.54 2.68
CA GLU A 121 7.90 10.58 1.87
C GLU A 121 6.38 10.57 2.01
N ASP A 122 5.75 9.43 1.73
CA ASP A 122 4.31 9.23 1.65
C ASP A 122 3.92 7.78 2.00
N PHE A 123 2.66 7.57 2.37
CA PHE A 123 2.08 6.24 2.41
C PHE A 123 1.66 5.78 1.01
N ASP A 124 1.66 4.47 0.79
CA ASP A 124 0.95 3.90 -0.34
C ASP A 124 -0.52 3.72 0.02
N LEU A 125 -1.36 4.64 -0.45
CA LEU A 125 -2.80 4.67 -0.18
C LEU A 125 -3.63 4.27 -1.40
N SER A 126 -2.98 3.68 -2.40
CA SER A 126 -3.65 3.27 -3.65
C SER A 126 -4.58 2.06 -3.47
N ASP A 127 -4.38 1.30 -2.39
CA ASP A 127 -5.09 0.05 -2.16
C ASP A 127 -5.47 -0.12 -0.67
N LEU A 128 -6.55 0.55 -0.27
CA LEU A 128 -7.09 0.44 1.07
C LEU A 128 -8.15 -0.67 1.13
N PRO A 129 -8.01 -1.67 2.03
CA PRO A 129 -9.02 -2.71 2.16
C PRO A 129 -10.36 -2.12 2.60
N THR A 130 -11.42 -2.51 1.90
CA THR A 130 -12.79 -2.19 2.34
C THR A 130 -13.22 -3.20 3.37
N ILE A 131 -13.59 -2.73 4.56
CA ILE A 131 -13.96 -3.59 5.68
C ILE A 131 -15.42 -3.38 5.99
N GLU A 132 -16.27 -4.25 5.47
CA GLU A 132 -17.72 -4.12 5.67
C GLU A 132 -18.15 -4.66 7.04
N SER A 133 -17.52 -5.74 7.52
CA SER A 133 -17.96 -6.41 8.73
C SER A 133 -17.61 -5.62 10.00
N PRO A 134 -18.55 -5.42 10.94
CA PRO A 134 -18.25 -4.80 12.24
C PRO A 134 -17.18 -5.56 13.04
N ARG A 135 -17.15 -6.90 12.90
CA ARG A 135 -16.12 -7.75 13.50
C ARG A 135 -14.73 -7.50 12.90
N GLY A 136 -14.63 -7.31 11.58
CA GLY A 136 -13.41 -6.90 10.90
C GLY A 136 -12.87 -5.57 11.41
N LYS A 137 -13.75 -4.57 11.53
CA LYS A 137 -13.38 -3.24 12.07
C LYS A 137 -12.87 -3.35 13.50
N LEU A 138 -13.55 -4.12 14.35
CA LEU A 138 -13.14 -4.34 15.74
C LEU A 138 -11.80 -5.11 15.82
N ALA A 139 -11.63 -6.15 15.01
CA ALA A 139 -10.40 -6.94 14.98
C ALA A 139 -9.19 -6.07 14.60
N LEU A 140 -9.30 -5.22 13.57
CA LEU A 140 -8.21 -4.31 13.22
C LEU A 140 -7.94 -3.27 14.31
N ALA A 141 -8.98 -2.75 14.97
CA ALA A 141 -8.80 -1.82 16.08
C ALA A 141 -8.03 -2.48 17.25
N LEU A 142 -8.39 -3.71 17.62
CA LEU A 142 -7.68 -4.50 18.64
C LEU A 142 -6.24 -4.84 18.20
N MET A 143 -6.03 -5.10 16.90
CA MET A 143 -4.69 -5.35 16.35
C MET A 143 -3.79 -4.12 16.46
N ARG A 144 -4.31 -2.94 16.08
CA ARG A 144 -3.63 -1.65 16.21
C ARG A 144 -3.20 -1.41 17.66
N GLU A 145 -4.13 -1.56 18.61
CA GLU A 145 -3.87 -1.38 20.04
C GLU A 145 -2.81 -2.38 20.53
N GLY A 146 -2.97 -3.67 20.22
CA GLY A 146 -2.04 -4.72 20.65
C GLY A 146 -0.61 -4.44 20.23
N ARG A 147 -0.40 -3.97 19.00
CA ARG A 147 0.92 -3.58 18.47
C ARG A 147 1.43 -2.25 19.01
N GLY A 148 0.53 -1.32 19.36
CA GLY A 148 0.86 0.01 19.90
C GLY A 148 1.29 -0.02 21.37
N LEU A 149 0.80 -1.00 22.13
CA LEU A 149 1.09 -1.14 23.55
C LEU A 149 2.57 -1.45 23.83
N ASN A 150 3.11 -0.83 24.88
CA ASN A 150 4.43 -1.15 25.43
C ASN A 150 4.33 -2.06 26.66
N HIS A 151 3.45 -3.06 26.61
CA HIS A 151 3.25 -4.00 27.72
C HIS A 151 2.85 -5.38 27.19
N PRO A 152 3.69 -6.42 27.38
CA PRO A 152 3.50 -7.73 26.74
C PRO A 152 2.18 -8.39 27.14
N GLY A 153 1.77 -8.32 28.41
CA GLY A 153 0.48 -8.88 28.87
C GLY A 153 -0.75 -8.26 28.19
N TYR A 154 -0.84 -6.93 28.14
CA TYR A 154 -1.97 -6.26 27.47
C TYR A 154 -1.93 -6.41 25.95
N SER A 155 -0.74 -6.42 25.34
CA SER A 155 -0.59 -6.78 23.92
C SER A 155 -1.11 -8.18 23.65
N PHE A 156 -0.71 -9.17 24.47
CA PHE A 156 -1.16 -10.56 24.35
C PHE A 156 -2.69 -10.65 24.46
N LEU A 157 -3.29 -9.99 25.46
CA LEU A 157 -4.73 -9.98 25.63
C LEU A 157 -5.44 -9.34 24.45
N SER A 158 -4.88 -8.27 23.87
CA SER A 158 -5.45 -7.62 22.68
C SER A 158 -5.45 -8.57 21.47
N PHE A 159 -4.34 -9.27 21.21
CA PHE A 159 -4.27 -10.28 20.14
C PHE A 159 -5.19 -11.48 20.39
N PHE A 160 -5.33 -11.92 21.64
CA PHE A 160 -6.29 -12.97 21.95
C PHE A 160 -7.74 -12.51 21.72
N ARG A 161 -8.07 -11.25 22.02
CA ARG A 161 -9.39 -10.66 21.70
C ARG A 161 -9.64 -10.55 20.19
N VAL A 162 -8.61 -10.39 19.37
CA VAL A 162 -8.73 -10.53 17.91
C VAL A 162 -9.21 -11.93 17.56
N LEU A 163 -8.61 -12.98 18.13
CA LEU A 163 -9.05 -14.36 17.92
C LEU A 163 -10.49 -14.59 18.41
N GLU A 164 -10.89 -14.02 19.54
CA GLU A 164 -12.27 -14.08 20.02
C GLU A 164 -13.25 -13.36 19.09
N THR A 165 -12.81 -12.29 18.43
CA THR A 165 -13.61 -11.53 17.48
C THR A 165 -13.77 -12.27 16.16
N ALA A 166 -12.70 -12.88 15.65
CA ALA A 166 -12.69 -13.66 14.41
C ALA A 166 -13.40 -15.02 14.60
N ILE A 167 -13.17 -15.70 15.73
CA ILE A 167 -13.66 -17.04 16.04
C ILE A 167 -14.32 -17.03 17.43
N PRO A 168 -15.62 -16.64 17.54
CA PRO A 168 -16.28 -16.42 18.84
C PRO A 168 -16.41 -17.67 19.69
N ASN A 169 -16.65 -18.83 19.07
CA ASN A 169 -16.84 -20.08 19.80
C ASN A 169 -15.50 -20.58 20.37
N GLY A 170 -15.37 -20.62 21.70
CA GLY A 170 -14.12 -20.96 22.38
C GLY A 170 -13.60 -22.37 22.09
N LYS A 171 -14.48 -23.37 21.93
CA LYS A 171 -14.07 -24.74 21.61
C LYS A 171 -13.52 -24.84 20.18
N ILE A 172 -14.21 -24.21 19.24
CA ILE A 172 -13.77 -24.14 17.84
C ILE A 172 -12.45 -23.37 17.75
N ARG A 173 -12.34 -22.22 18.43
CA ARG A 173 -11.13 -21.41 18.49
C ARG A 173 -9.94 -22.19 19.05
N GLY A 174 -10.13 -22.92 20.15
CA GLY A 174 -9.06 -23.75 20.73
C GLY A 174 -8.56 -24.80 19.74
N THR A 175 -9.48 -25.53 19.10
CA THR A 175 -9.14 -26.53 18.07
C THR A 175 -8.41 -25.88 16.89
N TRP A 176 -8.92 -24.74 16.39
CA TRP A 176 -8.31 -24.01 15.28
C TRP A 176 -6.90 -23.49 15.63
N VAL A 177 -6.67 -23.00 16.85
CA VAL A 177 -5.32 -22.57 17.27
C VAL A 177 -4.35 -23.74 17.20
N THR A 178 -4.69 -24.89 17.78
CA THR A 178 -3.87 -26.10 17.73
C THR A 178 -3.54 -26.51 16.29
N ASP A 179 -4.56 -26.54 15.41
CA ASP A 179 -4.42 -26.99 14.03
C ASP A 179 -3.61 -26.03 13.12
N ASN A 180 -3.42 -24.78 13.54
CA ASN A 180 -2.79 -23.74 12.71
C ASN A 180 -1.46 -23.21 13.24
N ILE A 181 -1.01 -23.62 14.43
CA ILE A 181 0.31 -23.21 14.98
C ILE A 181 1.45 -23.51 14.02
N ASP A 182 1.45 -24.67 13.38
CA ASP A 182 2.53 -25.07 12.45
C ASP A 182 2.45 -24.40 11.08
N LYS A 183 1.35 -23.70 10.79
CA LYS A 183 1.18 -22.91 9.56
C LYS A 183 1.69 -21.48 9.71
N LEU A 184 1.99 -21.02 10.93
CA LEU A 184 2.44 -19.66 11.16
C LEU A 184 3.75 -19.38 10.40
N ASP A 185 3.74 -18.33 9.59
CA ASP A 185 4.92 -17.84 8.89
C ASP A 185 5.65 -16.76 9.70
N GLY A 186 6.86 -16.41 9.27
CA GLY A 186 7.68 -15.38 9.89
C GLY A 186 8.68 -15.92 10.91
N HIS A 187 9.90 -15.39 10.85
CA HIS A 187 11.03 -15.89 11.63
C HIS A 187 10.79 -15.80 13.15
N ARG A 188 10.16 -14.72 13.63
CA ARG A 188 9.90 -14.51 15.06
C ARG A 188 8.90 -15.52 15.63
N ALA A 189 7.80 -15.78 14.93
CA ALA A 189 6.77 -16.73 15.35
C ALA A 189 7.34 -18.16 15.33
N LYS A 190 8.02 -18.57 14.25
CA LYS A 190 8.67 -19.89 14.13
C LYS A 190 9.66 -20.15 15.27
N LYS A 191 10.56 -19.19 15.53
CA LYS A 191 11.53 -19.29 16.63
C LYS A 191 10.86 -19.34 18.01
N ALA A 192 9.76 -18.61 18.20
CA ALA A 192 8.99 -18.65 19.45
C ALA A 192 8.30 -20.00 19.65
N ILE A 193 7.68 -20.56 18.60
CA ILE A 193 7.06 -21.90 18.62
C ILE A 193 8.09 -22.98 18.94
N GLU A 194 9.24 -22.97 18.27
CA GLU A 194 10.31 -23.95 18.52
C GLU A 194 10.74 -23.95 20.00
N LYS A 195 10.94 -22.76 20.58
CA LYS A 195 11.27 -22.63 22.00
C LYS A 195 10.15 -23.13 22.90
N LEU A 196 8.90 -22.76 22.59
CA LEU A 196 7.75 -23.14 23.40
C LEU A 196 7.55 -24.66 23.39
N LYS A 197 7.66 -25.30 22.22
CA LYS A 197 7.63 -26.77 22.04
C LYS A 197 8.72 -27.49 22.85
N ALA A 198 9.87 -26.86 23.06
CA ALA A 198 10.94 -27.44 23.86
C ALA A 198 10.70 -27.34 25.38
N THR A 199 9.79 -26.48 25.83
CA THR A 199 9.58 -26.19 27.27
C THR A 199 8.21 -26.60 27.79
N VAL A 200 7.20 -26.67 26.92
CA VAL A 200 5.81 -26.98 27.29
C VAL A 200 5.47 -28.39 26.83
N GLU A 201 5.05 -29.24 27.76
CA GLU A 201 4.49 -30.55 27.46
C GLU A 201 2.98 -30.42 27.20
N GLY A 202 2.49 -30.99 26.10
CA GLY A 202 1.06 -31.03 25.77
C GLY A 202 0.62 -30.05 24.67
N ASP A 203 -0.65 -29.68 24.70
CA ASP A 203 -1.27 -28.82 23.67
C ASP A 203 -0.89 -27.35 23.88
N ILE A 204 -0.25 -26.75 22.87
CA ILE A 204 0.20 -25.36 22.93
C ILE A 204 -0.98 -24.38 22.93
N GLY A 205 -2.07 -24.70 22.22
CA GLY A 205 -3.26 -23.85 22.20
C GLY A 205 -3.89 -23.73 23.58
N GLU A 206 -3.95 -24.84 24.31
CA GLU A 206 -4.37 -24.89 25.71
C GLU A 206 -3.43 -24.09 26.61
N HIS A 207 -2.10 -24.25 26.46
CA HIS A 207 -1.13 -23.45 27.21
C HIS A 207 -1.31 -21.94 26.99
N LEU A 208 -1.42 -21.48 25.73
CA LEU A 208 -1.60 -20.06 25.40
C LEU A 208 -2.91 -19.50 25.95
N ARG A 209 -3.97 -20.33 26.03
CA ARG A 209 -5.25 -19.95 26.62
C ARG A 209 -5.15 -19.83 28.15
N ASP A 210 -4.61 -20.84 28.80
CA ASP A 210 -4.68 -20.96 30.26
C ASP A 210 -3.56 -20.17 30.95
N SER A 211 -2.32 -20.39 30.54
CA SER A 211 -1.14 -19.69 31.09
C SER A 211 -0.93 -18.30 30.48
N GLY A 212 -1.64 -17.97 29.40
CA GLY A 212 -1.68 -16.63 28.80
C GLY A 212 -2.97 -15.90 29.14
N ARG A 213 -4.02 -16.10 28.34
CA ARG A 213 -5.26 -15.32 28.44
C ARG A 213 -5.94 -15.40 29.81
N HIS A 214 -6.09 -16.59 30.40
CA HIS A 214 -6.75 -16.73 31.70
C HIS A 214 -5.91 -16.08 32.80
N ALA A 215 -4.60 -16.33 32.80
CA ALA A 215 -3.67 -15.77 33.78
C ALA A 215 -3.58 -14.24 33.78
N ILE A 216 -3.66 -13.61 32.60
CA ILE A 216 -3.65 -12.15 32.47
C ILE A 216 -4.99 -11.56 32.90
N ALA A 217 -6.11 -12.23 32.58
CA ALA A 217 -7.45 -11.67 32.76
C ALA A 217 -8.03 -11.87 34.17
N HIS A 218 -7.53 -12.83 34.94
CA HIS A 218 -8.09 -13.22 36.24
C HIS A 218 -7.04 -13.15 37.34
N ALA A 219 -7.13 -12.13 38.19
CA ALA A 219 -6.25 -11.96 39.36
C ALA A 219 -6.67 -12.83 40.58
N SER A 220 -7.79 -13.56 40.47
CA SER A 220 -8.37 -14.34 41.58
C SER A 220 -8.06 -15.84 41.54
N SER A 221 -7.33 -16.31 40.52
CA SER A 221 -7.10 -17.74 40.28
C SER A 221 -5.72 -17.96 39.65
N GLU A 222 -4.99 -18.94 40.17
CA GLU A 222 -3.71 -19.34 39.59
C GLU A 222 -3.89 -20.06 38.24
N PRO A 223 -2.93 -19.91 37.30
CA PRO A 223 -1.77 -19.02 37.38
C PRO A 223 -2.19 -17.54 37.21
N VAL A 224 -1.56 -16.61 37.95
CA VAL A 224 -1.73 -15.15 37.78
C VAL A 224 -0.48 -14.52 37.17
N ILE A 225 -0.64 -13.49 36.33
CA ILE A 225 0.47 -12.65 35.85
C ILE A 225 0.71 -11.51 36.81
N ASP A 226 1.90 -11.47 37.41
CA ASP A 226 2.36 -10.35 38.23
C ASP A 226 3.12 -9.33 37.36
N PRO A 227 2.61 -8.10 37.17
CA PRO A 227 3.30 -7.05 36.41
C PRO A 227 4.65 -6.67 37.03
N ASP A 228 4.84 -6.88 38.33
CA ASP A 228 6.11 -6.61 39.04
C ASP A 228 7.09 -7.80 38.97
N ASP A 229 6.68 -8.96 38.42
CA ASP A 229 7.56 -10.09 38.17
C ASP A 229 8.17 -10.04 36.73
N PRO A 230 9.47 -9.77 36.59
CA PRO A 230 10.13 -9.76 35.28
C PRO A 230 10.19 -11.15 34.61
N ARG A 231 9.90 -12.25 35.31
CA ARG A 231 9.80 -13.59 34.72
C ARG A 231 8.54 -13.72 33.89
N ASP A 232 7.41 -13.22 34.40
CA ASP A 232 6.14 -13.25 33.69
C ASP A 232 6.18 -12.36 32.44
N SER A 233 6.74 -11.16 32.58
CA SER A 233 6.95 -10.26 31.43
C SER A 233 7.80 -10.91 30.34
N ARG A 234 8.95 -11.50 30.70
CA ARG A 234 9.83 -12.18 29.72
C ARG A 234 9.18 -13.39 29.07
N ARG A 235 8.38 -14.16 29.83
CA ARG A 235 7.64 -15.31 29.28
C ARG A 235 6.61 -14.85 28.25
N LEU A 236 5.80 -13.84 28.60
CA LEU A 236 4.79 -13.29 27.71
C LEU A 236 5.42 -12.64 26.47
N GLU A 237 6.54 -11.92 26.60
CA GLU A 237 7.30 -11.40 25.46
C GLU A 237 7.78 -12.50 24.51
N ALA A 238 8.19 -13.65 25.05
CA ALA A 238 8.65 -14.78 24.25
C ALA A 238 7.50 -15.45 23.47
N GLU A 239 6.30 -15.50 24.06
CA GLU A 239 5.10 -16.10 23.45
C GLU A 239 4.33 -15.12 22.55
N LEU A 240 4.53 -13.79 22.72
CA LEU A 240 3.80 -12.75 22.02
C LEU A 240 3.82 -12.86 20.48
N PRO A 241 4.95 -13.20 19.82
CA PRO A 241 4.98 -13.36 18.37
C PRO A 241 4.04 -14.46 17.84
N ILE A 242 3.74 -15.47 18.68
CA ILE A 242 2.86 -16.59 18.30
C ILE A 242 1.42 -16.10 18.28
N ILE A 243 0.96 -15.45 19.36
CA ILE A 243 -0.42 -14.98 19.46
C ILE A 243 -0.70 -13.85 18.45
N GLU A 244 0.29 -12.99 18.18
CA GLU A 244 0.18 -11.97 17.13
C GLU A 244 0.01 -12.62 15.76
N ALA A 245 0.85 -13.61 15.41
CA ALA A 245 0.76 -14.30 14.12
C ALA A 245 -0.54 -15.09 13.96
N LEU A 246 -1.04 -15.74 15.03
CA LEU A 246 -2.37 -16.36 15.04
C LEU A 246 -3.47 -15.33 14.81
N ALA A 247 -3.38 -14.15 15.45
CA ALA A 247 -4.35 -13.07 15.27
C ALA A 247 -4.37 -12.55 13.83
N VAL A 248 -3.20 -12.38 13.21
CA VAL A 248 -3.08 -12.05 11.77
C VAL A 248 -3.77 -13.11 10.92
N LEU A 249 -3.40 -14.38 11.11
CA LEU A 249 -3.95 -15.48 10.32
C LEU A 249 -5.47 -15.59 10.47
N ALA A 250 -6.01 -15.40 11.68
CA ALA A 250 -7.45 -15.41 11.92
C ALA A 250 -8.19 -14.26 11.21
N ILE A 251 -7.58 -13.07 11.14
CA ILE A 251 -8.12 -11.94 10.38
C ILE A 251 -8.15 -12.27 8.88
N GLU A 252 -7.08 -12.88 8.34
CA GLU A 252 -7.02 -13.24 6.93
C GLU A 252 -8.02 -14.35 6.58
N GLU A 253 -8.03 -15.47 7.31
CA GLU A 253 -8.87 -16.64 7.00
C GLU A 253 -10.36 -16.44 7.30
N HIS A 254 -10.71 -15.81 8.44
CA HIS A 254 -12.11 -15.73 8.89
C HIS A 254 -12.78 -14.39 8.62
N LEU A 255 -12.00 -13.32 8.43
CA LEU A 255 -12.53 -11.97 8.17
C LEU A 255 -12.23 -11.49 6.74
N GLY A 256 -11.38 -12.20 5.99
CA GLY A 256 -11.07 -11.89 4.59
C GLY A 256 -10.26 -10.61 4.39
N ILE A 257 -9.59 -10.12 5.44
CA ILE A 257 -8.81 -8.88 5.38
C ILE A 257 -7.34 -9.25 5.28
N GLN A 258 -6.78 -9.13 4.07
CA GLN A 258 -5.41 -9.54 3.80
C GLN A 258 -4.39 -8.51 4.31
N THR A 259 -3.22 -9.00 4.76
CA THR A 259 -2.05 -8.16 5.02
C THR A 259 -1.39 -7.70 3.72
N THR A 260 -0.58 -6.64 3.77
CA THR A 260 0.27 -6.22 2.64
C THR A 260 1.21 -7.32 2.19
N GLN A 261 1.69 -8.17 3.11
CA GLN A 261 2.58 -9.29 2.76
C GLN A 261 1.84 -10.35 1.92
N THR A 262 0.62 -10.71 2.30
CA THR A 262 -0.22 -11.64 1.54
C THR A 262 -0.57 -11.06 0.18
N ILE A 263 -1.04 -9.81 0.15
CA ILE A 263 -1.34 -9.06 -1.09
C ILE A 263 -0.10 -9.02 -2.02
N TRP A 264 1.09 -8.83 -1.44
CA TRP A 264 2.34 -8.82 -2.19
C TRP A 264 2.73 -10.21 -2.73
N LYS A 265 2.67 -11.25 -1.89
CA LYS A 265 2.98 -12.64 -2.29
C LYS A 265 2.04 -13.15 -3.37
N GLU A 266 0.77 -12.76 -3.33
CA GLU A 266 -0.28 -13.19 -4.25
C GLU A 266 -0.50 -12.21 -5.42
N HIS A 267 0.24 -11.11 -5.48
CA HIS A 267 0.19 -10.11 -6.57
C HIS A 267 -1.20 -9.52 -6.84
N LEU A 268 -2.10 -9.50 -5.85
CA LEU A 268 -3.53 -9.19 -6.02
C LEU A 268 -3.86 -7.76 -6.46
N PHE A 269 -2.85 -6.89 -6.51
CA PHE A 269 -2.95 -5.49 -6.97
C PHE A 269 -2.57 -5.32 -8.44
N GLU A 270 -1.89 -6.29 -9.07
CA GLU A 270 -1.39 -6.15 -10.44
C GLU A 270 -2.54 -6.20 -11.46
N LEU A 271 -3.57 -7.02 -11.25
CA LEU A 271 -4.65 -7.23 -12.24
C LEU A 271 -6.04 -6.79 -11.78
N ARG A 272 -6.17 -6.20 -10.60
CA ARG A 272 -7.49 -5.98 -9.97
C ARG A 272 -8.43 -5.11 -10.80
N GLY A 273 -7.97 -3.96 -11.28
CA GLY A 273 -8.81 -3.06 -12.07
C GLY A 273 -9.19 -3.66 -13.42
N TRP A 274 -8.33 -4.51 -13.98
CA TRP A 274 -8.56 -5.20 -15.24
C TRP A 274 -9.65 -6.27 -15.14
N LYS A 275 -9.85 -6.92 -14.00
CA LYS A 275 -10.91 -7.94 -13.81
C LYS A 275 -12.33 -7.40 -14.01
N GLY A 276 -12.53 -6.09 -13.84
CA GLY A 276 -13.81 -5.43 -14.12
C GLY A 276 -13.96 -4.95 -15.57
N ILE A 277 -12.90 -5.00 -16.37
CA ILE A 277 -12.86 -4.53 -17.77
C ILE A 277 -12.83 -5.72 -18.72
N VAL A 278 -11.94 -6.69 -18.46
CA VAL A 278 -11.77 -7.88 -19.28
C VAL A 278 -12.90 -8.86 -18.98
N PRO A 279 -13.70 -9.30 -19.97
CA PRO A 279 -14.78 -10.24 -19.74
C PRO A 279 -14.30 -11.55 -19.11
N HIS A 280 -15.11 -12.13 -18.22
CA HIS A 280 -14.79 -13.41 -17.58
C HIS A 280 -14.48 -14.54 -18.57
N THR A 281 -15.15 -14.57 -19.73
CA THR A 281 -14.88 -15.56 -20.78
C THR A 281 -13.46 -15.45 -21.35
N VAL A 282 -12.94 -14.23 -21.47
CA VAL A 282 -11.58 -13.94 -21.96
C VAL A 282 -10.55 -14.29 -20.89
N ILE A 283 -10.85 -14.03 -19.62
CA ILE A 283 -10.01 -14.42 -18.48
C ILE A 283 -9.88 -15.96 -18.39
N GLU A 284 -10.97 -16.70 -18.53
CA GLU A 284 -10.94 -18.17 -18.51
C GLU A 284 -10.26 -18.74 -19.76
N ALA A 285 -10.44 -18.12 -20.93
CA ALA A 285 -9.74 -18.49 -22.14
C ALA A 285 -8.22 -18.27 -22.04
N SER A 286 -7.78 -17.15 -21.46
CA SER A 286 -6.35 -16.92 -21.24
C SER A 286 -5.77 -17.97 -20.29
N ARG A 287 -6.48 -18.36 -19.23
CA ARG A 287 -6.04 -19.41 -18.29
C ARG A 287 -5.93 -20.81 -18.92
N SER A 288 -6.80 -21.12 -19.88
CA SER A 288 -6.83 -22.43 -20.52
C SER A 288 -5.97 -22.52 -21.78
N GLY A 289 -5.55 -21.37 -22.34
CA GLY A 289 -4.83 -21.30 -23.62
C GLY A 289 -5.70 -21.65 -24.84
N ILE A 290 -7.01 -21.74 -24.64
CA ILE A 290 -7.98 -22.01 -25.71
C ILE A 290 -8.53 -20.66 -26.16
N PRO A 291 -8.49 -20.33 -27.46
CA PRO A 291 -9.09 -19.09 -27.95
C PRO A 291 -10.56 -18.99 -27.53
N PRO A 292 -11.00 -17.86 -26.96
CA PRO A 292 -12.39 -17.72 -26.56
C PRO A 292 -13.29 -17.72 -27.79
N GLU A 293 -14.42 -18.40 -27.72
CA GLU A 293 -15.56 -18.09 -28.58
C GLU A 293 -16.14 -16.74 -28.10
N PHE A 294 -15.55 -15.64 -28.55
CA PHE A 294 -15.99 -14.29 -28.22
C PHE A 294 -16.27 -13.50 -29.50
N GLU A 295 -17.56 -13.27 -29.78
CA GLU A 295 -18.03 -12.34 -30.80
C GLU A 295 -18.35 -11.01 -30.11
N GLY A 296 -17.39 -10.10 -30.04
CA GLY A 296 -17.58 -8.78 -29.47
C GLY A 296 -16.31 -7.92 -29.50
N SER A 297 -16.45 -6.63 -29.27
CA SER A 297 -15.34 -5.73 -28.96
C SER A 297 -15.23 -5.57 -27.44
N ILE A 298 -14.01 -5.65 -26.90
CA ILE A 298 -13.74 -5.30 -25.50
C ILE A 298 -13.54 -3.79 -25.45
N ASP A 299 -14.37 -3.10 -24.67
CA ASP A 299 -14.23 -1.66 -24.46
C ASP A 299 -13.08 -1.40 -23.48
N LEU A 300 -11.91 -1.07 -24.05
CA LEU A 300 -10.71 -0.79 -23.28
C LEU A 300 -10.63 0.71 -22.99
N PRO A 301 -10.32 1.11 -21.75
CA PRO A 301 -10.19 2.52 -21.42
C PRO A 301 -8.93 3.12 -22.05
N ILE A 302 -8.95 4.44 -22.27
CA ILE A 302 -7.73 5.23 -22.46
C ILE A 302 -6.94 5.18 -21.15
N ILE A 303 -5.62 5.01 -21.24
CA ILE A 303 -4.78 4.86 -20.05
C ILE A 303 -3.70 5.94 -19.94
N ASN A 304 -3.31 6.23 -18.70
CA ASN A 304 -2.05 6.88 -18.38
C ASN A 304 -1.10 5.82 -17.81
N PHE A 305 0.07 5.67 -18.42
CA PHE A 305 1.10 4.73 -17.99
C PHE A 305 2.24 5.50 -17.32
N ARG A 306 2.37 5.33 -16.00
CA ARG A 306 3.19 6.18 -15.14
C ARG A 306 4.15 5.35 -14.29
N LEU A 307 5.17 6.02 -13.77
CA LEU A 307 5.97 5.50 -12.67
C LEU A 307 5.60 6.28 -11.40
N ARG A 308 5.37 5.56 -10.30
CA ARG A 308 5.11 6.20 -9.02
C ARG A 308 6.32 7.05 -8.60
N ARG A 309 6.05 8.26 -8.10
CA ARG A 309 7.07 9.26 -7.67
C ARG A 309 7.95 9.81 -8.81
N SER A 310 7.56 9.60 -10.07
CA SER A 310 8.13 10.32 -11.22
C SER A 310 7.13 11.34 -11.74
N GLU A 311 7.65 12.44 -12.28
CA GLU A 311 6.84 13.35 -13.09
C GLU A 311 6.24 12.59 -14.29
N PRO A 312 4.98 12.86 -14.68
CA PRO A 312 4.36 12.24 -15.84
C PRO A 312 5.25 12.30 -17.10
N PHE A 313 5.13 11.28 -17.93
CA PHE A 313 5.80 11.20 -19.23
C PHE A 313 4.77 11.53 -20.29
N PRO A 314 4.84 12.69 -20.96
CA PRO A 314 3.80 13.11 -21.92
C PRO A 314 3.48 12.08 -22.99
N LEU A 315 4.48 11.27 -23.40
CA LEU A 315 4.31 10.16 -24.34
C LEU A 315 3.29 9.11 -23.88
N PHE A 316 3.22 8.86 -22.58
CA PHE A 316 2.45 7.79 -21.95
C PHE A 316 1.15 8.26 -21.31
N GLU A 317 0.79 9.53 -21.50
CA GLU A 317 -0.48 10.11 -21.07
C GLU A 317 -1.51 10.02 -22.19
N GLY A 318 -2.73 9.58 -21.88
CA GLY A 318 -3.82 9.49 -22.86
C GLY A 318 -3.58 8.43 -23.94
N MET A 319 -2.92 7.33 -23.61
CA MET A 319 -2.64 6.23 -24.54
C MET A 319 -3.93 5.53 -24.97
N ILE A 320 -4.08 5.32 -26.28
CA ILE A 320 -5.30 4.81 -26.91
C ILE A 320 -5.17 3.30 -27.16
N PRO A 321 -6.18 2.48 -26.85
CA PRO A 321 -6.16 1.06 -27.17
C PRO A 321 -5.99 0.83 -28.69
N ALA A 322 -5.00 0.03 -29.07
CA ALA A 322 -4.70 -0.28 -30.47
C ALA A 322 -4.99 -1.75 -30.83
N ARG A 323 -4.63 -2.67 -29.93
CA ARG A 323 -4.87 -4.11 -30.13
C ARG A 323 -5.08 -4.80 -28.79
N ILE A 324 -5.93 -5.83 -28.81
CA ILE A 324 -6.08 -6.82 -27.75
C ILE A 324 -6.02 -8.21 -28.36
N GLY A 325 -5.36 -9.15 -27.68
CA GLY A 325 -5.26 -10.53 -28.12
C GLY A 325 -5.01 -11.49 -26.97
N ILE A 326 -5.05 -12.79 -27.25
CA ILE A 326 -4.54 -13.80 -26.34
C ILE A 326 -3.32 -14.45 -26.97
N THR A 327 -2.19 -14.39 -26.27
CA THR A 327 -0.91 -14.94 -26.69
C THR A 327 -0.31 -15.67 -25.49
N ASP A 328 0.13 -16.92 -25.68
CA ASP A 328 0.79 -17.72 -24.63
C ASP A 328 0.08 -17.71 -23.26
N GLN A 329 -1.24 -17.95 -23.26
CA GLN A 329 -2.08 -17.98 -22.05
C GLN A 329 -2.20 -16.63 -21.31
N ARG A 330 -1.94 -15.52 -21.99
CA ARG A 330 -2.00 -14.17 -21.45
C ARG A 330 -2.86 -13.28 -22.33
N VAL A 331 -3.48 -12.26 -21.75
CA VAL A 331 -4.16 -11.22 -22.54
C VAL A 331 -3.12 -10.17 -22.90
N GLU A 332 -2.76 -10.08 -24.18
CA GLU A 332 -1.90 -9.04 -24.72
C GLU A 332 -2.70 -7.75 -24.94
N LEU A 333 -2.19 -6.64 -24.45
CA LEU A 333 -2.73 -5.30 -24.65
C LEU A 333 -1.67 -4.44 -25.33
N VAL A 334 -2.04 -3.84 -26.45
CA VAL A 334 -1.23 -2.86 -27.16
C VAL A 334 -1.96 -1.53 -27.15
N TYR A 335 -1.26 -0.51 -26.70
CA TYR A 335 -1.71 0.86 -26.64
C TYR A 335 -0.80 1.73 -27.50
N ARG A 336 -1.35 2.78 -28.11
CA ARG A 336 -0.61 3.72 -28.95
C ARG A 336 -0.68 5.13 -28.39
N SER A 337 0.40 5.88 -28.52
CA SER A 337 0.44 7.30 -28.17
C SER A 337 -0.54 8.12 -29.02
N ALA A 338 -0.97 9.28 -28.52
CA ALA A 338 -1.94 10.13 -29.21
C ALA A 338 -1.45 10.62 -30.59
N ASP A 339 -0.14 10.79 -30.77
CA ASP A 339 0.49 11.14 -32.04
C ASP A 339 0.74 9.95 -32.97
N GLY A 340 0.50 8.72 -32.50
CA GLY A 340 0.69 7.50 -33.27
C GLY A 340 2.14 7.02 -33.39
N LEU A 341 3.10 7.70 -32.76
CA LEU A 341 4.52 7.47 -32.95
C LEU A 341 5.15 6.49 -31.94
N ALA A 342 4.41 6.04 -30.93
CA ALA A 342 4.89 5.01 -30.02
C ALA A 342 3.81 3.98 -29.68
N GLU A 343 4.22 2.75 -29.46
CA GLU A 343 3.38 1.67 -28.95
C GLU A 343 3.92 1.15 -27.61
N LEU A 344 2.98 0.86 -26.72
CA LEU A 344 3.19 0.23 -25.43
C LEU A 344 2.48 -1.12 -25.46
N THR A 345 3.22 -2.20 -25.24
CA THR A 345 2.67 -3.55 -25.10
C THR A 345 2.84 -4.07 -23.68
N PHE A 346 1.85 -4.73 -23.13
CA PHE A 346 1.98 -5.48 -21.87
C PHE A 346 0.99 -6.64 -21.83
N TRP A 347 1.23 -7.60 -20.94
CA TRP A 347 0.42 -8.82 -20.87
C TRP A 347 -0.22 -8.98 -19.49
N LEU A 348 -1.49 -9.35 -19.47
CA LEU A 348 -2.22 -9.71 -18.25
C LEU A 348 -2.23 -11.23 -18.10
N ASN A 349 -1.47 -11.74 -17.13
CA ASN A 349 -1.41 -13.15 -16.81
C ASN A 349 -2.34 -13.45 -15.62
N PHE A 350 -3.62 -13.70 -15.92
CA PHE A 350 -4.64 -14.00 -14.92
C PHE A 350 -4.49 -15.36 -14.21
N ALA A 351 -3.60 -16.24 -14.69
CA ALA A 351 -3.28 -17.50 -14.01
C ALA A 351 -2.28 -17.26 -12.87
N ALA A 352 -1.33 -16.35 -13.06
CA ALA A 352 -0.32 -15.98 -12.07
C ALA A 352 -0.66 -14.71 -11.28
N GLU A 353 -1.76 -14.03 -11.61
CA GLU A 353 -2.12 -12.69 -11.10
C GLU A 353 -1.02 -11.65 -11.37
N ARG A 354 -0.38 -11.72 -12.56
CA ARG A 354 0.75 -10.84 -12.92
C ARG A 354 0.45 -9.91 -14.07
N LEU A 355 0.89 -8.66 -13.96
CA LEU A 355 1.14 -7.80 -15.11
C LEU A 355 2.58 -8.04 -15.55
N GLU A 356 2.73 -8.44 -16.81
CA GLU A 356 4.03 -8.67 -17.41
C GLU A 356 4.35 -7.52 -18.37
N PHE A 357 5.51 -6.92 -18.17
CA PHE A 357 6.06 -5.82 -18.96
C PHE A 357 7.55 -6.08 -19.15
N ASP A 358 7.98 -6.09 -20.40
CA ASP A 358 9.37 -6.33 -20.79
C ASP A 358 9.91 -5.09 -21.50
N ILE A 359 10.84 -4.41 -20.86
CA ILE A 359 11.36 -3.11 -21.33
C ILE A 359 11.94 -3.16 -22.75
N ASP A 360 12.49 -4.32 -23.17
CA ASP A 360 13.16 -4.47 -24.46
C ASP A 360 12.17 -4.67 -25.61
N SER A 361 10.97 -5.18 -25.34
CA SER A 361 9.97 -5.54 -26.35
C SER A 361 8.65 -4.78 -26.21
N SER A 362 8.40 -4.18 -25.06
CA SER A 362 7.13 -3.53 -24.71
C SER A 362 7.03 -2.09 -25.17
N LEU A 363 8.15 -1.45 -25.54
CA LEU A 363 8.20 -0.06 -25.99
C LEU A 363 8.70 0.01 -27.42
N ILE A 364 7.83 0.40 -28.34
CA ILE A 364 8.16 0.54 -29.76
C ILE A 364 8.05 2.03 -30.12
N LEU A 365 9.07 2.57 -30.77
CA LEU A 365 9.08 3.92 -31.31
C LEU A 365 9.08 3.86 -32.84
N HIS A 366 8.21 4.63 -33.46
CA HIS A 366 8.18 4.86 -34.90
C HIS A 366 8.82 6.20 -35.21
N ASP A 367 9.94 6.19 -35.92
CA ASP A 367 10.60 7.40 -36.38
C ASP A 367 10.11 7.78 -37.78
N ASP A 368 9.30 8.84 -37.85
CA ASP A 368 8.80 9.43 -39.09
C ASP A 368 9.67 10.59 -39.60
N GLY A 369 10.80 10.86 -38.94
CA GLY A 369 11.68 11.98 -39.23
C GLY A 369 11.30 13.30 -38.56
N SER A 370 10.19 13.36 -37.83
CA SER A 370 9.74 14.59 -37.15
C SER A 370 10.50 14.88 -35.86
N ALA A 371 10.43 16.12 -35.38
CA ALA A 371 10.88 16.48 -34.04
C ALA A 371 10.07 15.75 -32.94
N ALA A 372 8.79 15.45 -33.19
CA ALA A 372 7.93 14.73 -32.25
C ALA A 372 8.45 13.31 -31.97
N ALA A 373 8.82 12.56 -33.01
CA ALA A 373 9.38 11.21 -32.86
C ALA A 373 10.64 11.20 -31.96
N VAL A 374 11.52 12.19 -32.10
CA VAL A 374 12.74 12.32 -31.28
C VAL A 374 12.43 12.71 -29.85
N ARG A 375 11.47 13.62 -29.63
CA ARG A 375 11.00 13.94 -28.27
C ARG A 375 10.45 12.70 -27.57
N ASN A 376 9.73 11.84 -28.30
CA ASN A 376 9.22 10.57 -27.76
C ASN A 376 10.36 9.61 -27.42
N GLY A 377 11.39 9.51 -28.27
CA GLY A 377 12.61 8.75 -27.96
C GLY A 377 13.30 9.23 -26.68
N LYS A 378 13.40 10.55 -26.48
CA LYS A 378 13.91 11.13 -25.23
C LYS A 378 13.04 10.74 -24.02
N GLN A 379 11.71 10.77 -24.16
CA GLN A 379 10.79 10.37 -23.08
C GLN A 379 10.93 8.89 -22.73
N ILE A 380 11.09 7.99 -23.72
CA ILE A 380 11.36 6.57 -23.48
C ILE A 380 12.68 6.40 -22.72
N CYS A 381 13.76 7.07 -23.14
CA CYS A 381 15.05 7.01 -22.45
C CYS A 381 14.95 7.45 -20.98
N ARG A 382 14.21 8.55 -20.71
CA ARG A 382 13.94 9.01 -19.35
C ARG A 382 13.10 8.00 -18.55
N PHE A 383 12.04 7.46 -19.14
CA PHE A 383 11.19 6.46 -18.50
C PHE A 383 11.99 5.21 -18.11
N ILE A 384 12.80 4.70 -19.02
CA ILE A 384 13.66 3.53 -18.79
C ILE A 384 14.59 3.79 -17.60
N TRP A 385 15.22 4.95 -17.56
CA TRP A 385 16.10 5.33 -16.44
C TRP A 385 15.36 5.40 -15.09
N ASP A 386 14.22 6.10 -15.06
CA ASP A 386 13.40 6.22 -13.86
C ASP A 386 12.88 4.84 -13.40
N TYR A 387 12.54 3.95 -14.34
CA TYR A 387 12.13 2.58 -14.06
C TYR A 387 13.27 1.77 -13.44
N PHE A 388 14.49 1.85 -13.99
CA PHE A 388 15.70 1.25 -13.42
C PHE A 388 16.03 1.78 -12.02
N CYS A 389 15.61 2.99 -11.68
CA CYS A 389 15.83 3.62 -10.38
C CYS A 389 14.76 3.26 -9.33
N ASN A 390 14.28 2.01 -9.33
CA ASN A 390 13.20 1.50 -8.48
C ASN A 390 11.81 2.05 -8.85
N GLY A 391 11.55 2.28 -10.14
CA GLY A 391 10.23 2.71 -10.59
C GLY A 391 9.17 1.62 -10.33
N GLU A 392 8.00 2.06 -9.86
CA GLU A 392 6.80 1.23 -9.71
C GLU A 392 5.84 1.61 -10.83
N ILE A 393 5.58 0.69 -11.76
CA ILE A 393 4.63 0.92 -12.86
C ILE A 393 3.23 1.09 -12.27
N GLN A 394 2.50 2.09 -12.76
CA GLN A 394 1.10 2.31 -12.49
C GLN A 394 0.34 2.57 -13.78
N ILE A 395 -0.78 1.86 -13.97
CA ILE A 395 -1.69 2.06 -15.08
C ILE A 395 -2.97 2.66 -14.53
N TRP A 396 -3.31 3.85 -15.00
CA TRP A 396 -4.49 4.59 -14.60
C TRP A 396 -5.46 4.68 -15.77
N ASP A 397 -6.74 4.54 -15.48
CA ASP A 397 -7.81 4.93 -16.38
C ASP A 397 -7.79 6.46 -16.52
N ALA A 398 -7.59 6.96 -17.74
CA ALA A 398 -7.33 8.38 -17.99
C ALA A 398 -8.58 9.24 -17.74
N ASP A 399 -9.78 8.69 -17.94
CA ASP A 399 -11.04 9.42 -17.82
C ASP A 399 -11.52 9.47 -16.37
N THR A 400 -11.42 8.34 -15.66
CA THR A 400 -11.94 8.21 -14.29
C THR A 400 -10.89 8.51 -13.23
N GLY A 401 -9.60 8.50 -13.59
CA GLY A 401 -8.50 8.59 -12.62
C GLY A 401 -8.38 7.37 -11.70
N ARG A 402 -9.01 6.25 -12.05
CA ARG A 402 -8.97 5.01 -11.27
C ARG A 402 -7.70 4.21 -11.59
N LEU A 403 -7.00 3.74 -10.55
CA LEU A 403 -5.86 2.84 -10.72
C LEU A 403 -6.35 1.47 -11.22
N LEU A 404 -5.84 1.04 -12.38
CA LEU A 404 -6.16 -0.25 -12.99
C LEU A 404 -5.17 -1.35 -12.59
N SER A 405 -3.90 -0.98 -12.50
CA SER A 405 -2.79 -1.89 -12.21
C SER A 405 -1.63 -1.15 -11.56
N ARG A 406 -0.89 -1.85 -10.69
CA ARG A 406 0.40 -1.44 -10.16
C ARG A 406 1.35 -2.63 -10.22
N VAL A 407 2.62 -2.40 -10.52
CA VAL A 407 3.70 -3.39 -10.33
C VAL A 407 4.63 -2.89 -9.23
N GLY A 408 5.18 -3.82 -8.44
CA GLY A 408 6.19 -3.48 -7.43
C GLY A 408 7.44 -2.82 -8.03
N ALA A 409 8.28 -2.26 -7.17
CA ALA A 409 9.49 -1.55 -7.59
C ALA A 409 10.40 -2.48 -8.40
N PHE A 410 10.87 -2.01 -9.55
CA PHE A 410 11.82 -2.74 -10.36
C PHE A 410 13.22 -2.68 -9.74
N ILE A 411 13.72 -3.84 -9.29
CA ILE A 411 15.04 -3.96 -8.68
C ILE A 411 15.95 -4.70 -9.68
N PRO A 412 16.77 -3.97 -10.47
CA PRO A 412 17.69 -4.62 -11.40
C PRO A 412 18.75 -5.42 -10.62
N ILE A 413 18.99 -6.66 -11.04
CA ILE A 413 20.04 -7.52 -10.49
C ILE A 413 21.27 -7.50 -11.43
N ASN A 414 22.48 -7.54 -10.86
CA ASN A 414 23.74 -7.56 -11.60
C ASN A 414 23.96 -6.38 -12.57
N MET A 415 23.41 -5.21 -12.24
CA MET A 415 23.53 -3.99 -13.03
C MET A 415 24.06 -2.83 -12.16
N MET A 416 24.80 -1.92 -12.78
CA MET A 416 25.19 -0.64 -12.16
C MET A 416 24.66 0.51 -13.04
N ALA A 417 23.80 1.35 -12.48
CA ALA A 417 23.23 2.48 -13.19
C ALA A 417 24.32 3.56 -13.43
N ASN A 418 24.50 3.98 -14.69
CA ASN A 418 25.46 5.02 -15.07
C ASN A 418 24.75 6.37 -15.26
N HIS A 419 24.67 7.15 -14.17
CA HIS A 419 23.96 8.43 -14.17
C HIS A 419 24.56 9.43 -15.16
N ASP A 420 25.89 9.56 -15.21
CA ASP A 420 26.54 10.50 -16.12
C ASP A 420 26.34 10.10 -17.58
N GLY A 421 26.34 8.80 -17.86
CA GLY A 421 25.99 8.26 -19.18
C GLY A 421 24.56 8.59 -19.58
N HIS A 422 23.59 8.46 -18.66
CA HIS A 422 22.20 8.82 -18.92
C HIS A 422 22.02 10.32 -19.18
N VAL A 423 22.66 11.19 -18.38
CA VAL A 423 22.62 12.64 -18.60
C VAL A 423 23.21 13.02 -19.96
N ALA A 424 24.34 12.42 -20.34
CA ALA A 424 24.94 12.63 -21.66
C ALA A 424 24.02 12.15 -22.79
N GLU A 425 23.30 11.05 -22.60
CA GLU A 425 22.35 10.54 -23.58
C GLU A 425 21.15 11.49 -23.75
N LEU A 426 20.58 12.02 -22.67
CA LEU A 426 19.51 13.02 -22.74
C LEU A 426 19.96 14.30 -23.47
N ALA A 427 21.22 14.72 -23.28
CA ALA A 427 21.78 15.87 -23.98
C ALA A 427 21.90 15.62 -25.50
N LYS A 428 22.30 14.42 -25.94
CA LYS A 428 22.29 14.06 -27.36
C LYS A 428 20.89 14.12 -27.97
N TRP A 429 19.89 13.64 -27.23
CA TRP A 429 18.50 13.75 -27.68
C TRP A 429 18.09 15.22 -27.87
N ASP A 430 18.51 16.13 -26.98
CA ASP A 430 18.25 17.57 -27.13
C ASP A 430 18.88 18.18 -28.38
N GLU A 431 20.10 17.78 -28.73
CA GLU A 431 20.77 18.21 -29.97
C GLU A 431 20.00 17.75 -31.21
N ILE A 432 19.52 16.50 -31.23
CA ILE A 432 18.75 15.95 -32.34
C ILE A 432 17.39 16.65 -32.47
N ILE A 433 16.72 16.94 -31.35
CA ILE A 433 15.44 17.67 -31.33
C ILE A 433 15.64 19.05 -31.97
N GLN A 434 16.65 19.81 -31.54
CA GLN A 434 16.94 21.13 -32.09
C GLN A 434 17.23 21.08 -33.59
N SER A 435 17.99 20.07 -34.03
CA SER A 435 18.30 19.91 -35.46
C SER A 435 17.04 19.64 -36.30
N ARG A 436 16.08 18.85 -35.80
CA ARG A 436 14.84 18.55 -36.53
C ARG A 436 13.86 19.71 -36.52
N GLU A 437 13.73 20.41 -35.38
CA GLU A 437 12.91 21.63 -35.29
C GLU A 437 13.40 22.72 -36.25
N GLN A 438 14.72 22.87 -36.41
CA GLN A 438 15.29 23.80 -37.39
C GLN A 438 14.97 23.39 -38.84
N ALA A 439 15.07 22.10 -39.15
CA ALA A 439 14.74 21.59 -40.49
C ALA A 439 13.25 21.76 -40.83
N GLU A 440 12.36 21.50 -39.86
CA GLU A 440 10.91 21.72 -40.00
C GLU A 440 10.58 23.22 -40.14
N GLY A 441 11.24 24.08 -39.36
CA GLY A 441 11.06 25.53 -39.43
C GLY A 441 11.47 26.15 -40.76
N ILE A 442 12.56 25.65 -41.37
CA ILE A 442 13.03 26.10 -42.70
C ILE A 442 12.05 25.66 -43.80
N ALA A 443 11.50 24.44 -43.70
CA ALA A 443 10.54 23.92 -44.68
C ALA A 443 9.20 24.68 -44.71
N ILE A 444 8.81 25.36 -43.62
CA ILE A 444 7.59 26.16 -43.54
C ILE A 444 7.79 27.57 -44.12
N THR A 445 9.03 28.09 -44.13
CA THR A 445 9.35 29.42 -44.69
C THR A 445 9.58 29.45 -46.20
N ASP A 446 9.77 28.29 -46.83
CA ASP A 446 10.03 28.14 -48.27
C ASP A 446 8.78 27.77 -49.10
N VAL A 447 7.57 27.93 -48.54
CA VAL A 447 6.27 27.68 -49.22
C VAL A 447 5.52 28.97 -49.54
#